data_AF-A0A1H0VRG6-F1
#
_entry.id   AF-A0A1H0VRG6-F1
#
_cell.length_a   1.000
_cell.length_b   1.000
_cell.length_c   1.000
_cell.angle_alpha   90.00
_cell.angle_beta   90.00
_cell.angle_gamma   90.00
#
_symmetry.space_group_name_H-M   'P 1'
#
loop_
_entity.id
_entity.type
_entity.pdbx_description
1 polymer ?
#
loop_
_entity_poly.entity_id
_entity_poly.type
_entity_poly.pdbx_seq_one_letter_code
_entity_poly.pdbx_strand_id
1 'polypeptide(L)'
;MMAVNVPDTFIDNAKVMAKGQVTIPKDVRSVLGLDSGSRVTFIVEKGSVRMVNSAVYAMQMLQNEMAGEAERTGLASEEAVNDLVKEVRSEGE
;
A
#
# COMPACT_ATOMS: atom_id res chain seq x y z
N MET A 1 -11.65 16.17 14.00
CA MET A 1 -10.78 14.99 13.82
C MET A 1 -11.16 13.99 14.90
N MET A 2 -11.97 12.97 14.57
CA MET A 2 -12.35 11.95 15.53
C MET A 2 -11.34 10.82 15.45
N ALA A 3 -10.61 10.60 16.55
CA ALA A 3 -9.76 9.43 16.72
C ALA A 3 -10.69 8.22 16.86
N VAL A 4 -10.77 7.42 15.80
CA VAL A 4 -11.42 6.11 15.87
C VAL A 4 -10.49 5.21 16.67
N ASN A 5 -10.90 4.87 17.89
CA ASN A 5 -10.22 3.91 18.73
C ASN A 5 -10.57 2.50 18.23
N VAL A 6 -9.81 2.00 17.26
CA VAL A 6 -9.91 0.60 16.82
C VAL A 6 -9.18 -0.26 17.84
N PRO A 7 -9.78 -1.32 18.42
CA PRO A 7 -9.07 -2.20 19.33
C PRO A 7 -7.80 -2.77 18.67
N ASP A 8 -6.68 -2.77 19.41
CA ASP A 8 -5.34 -3.13 18.92
C ASP A 8 -5.26 -4.52 18.26
N THR A 9 -6.19 -5.41 18.57
CA THR A 9 -6.28 -6.72 17.95
C THR A 9 -7.73 -7.20 17.98
N PHE A 10 -8.26 -7.58 16.81
CA PHE A 10 -9.55 -8.23 16.65
C PHE A 10 -9.35 -9.55 15.89
N ILE A 11 -9.91 -10.63 16.42
CA ILE A 11 -9.81 -11.98 15.86
C ILE A 11 -11.23 -12.45 15.54
N ASP A 12 -11.50 -12.70 14.27
CA ASP A 12 -12.79 -13.21 13.81
C ASP A 12 -12.59 -14.48 12.99
N ASN A 13 -13.58 -15.37 13.04
CA ASN A 13 -13.56 -16.63 12.31
C ASN A 13 -14.63 -16.59 11.22
N ALA A 14 -14.24 -16.88 9.98
CA ALA A 14 -15.16 -16.96 8.86
C ALA A 14 -15.27 -18.38 8.34
N LYS A 15 -16.51 -18.82 8.06
CA LYS A 15 -16.77 -20.12 7.45
C LYS A 15 -16.55 -20.06 5.94
N VAL A 16 -15.86 -21.06 5.42
CA VAL A 16 -15.79 -21.29 3.96
C VAL A 16 -17.11 -21.89 3.50
N MET A 17 -17.76 -21.23 2.56
CA MET A 17 -19.02 -21.66 1.97
C MET A 17 -18.78 -22.72 0.88
N ALA A 18 -19.84 -23.40 0.44
CA ALA A 18 -19.76 -24.52 -0.51
C ALA A 18 -19.03 -24.21 -1.84
N LYS A 19 -18.94 -22.92 -2.23
CA LYS A 19 -18.24 -22.46 -3.44
C LYS A 19 -16.84 -21.90 -3.18
N GLY A 20 -16.25 -22.18 -2.02
CA GLY A 20 -14.95 -21.62 -1.61
C GLY A 20 -15.01 -20.12 -1.27
N GLN A 21 -16.21 -19.55 -1.14
CA GLN A 21 -16.39 -18.15 -0.77
C GLN A 21 -16.22 -17.98 0.74
N VAL A 22 -15.55 -16.91 1.13
CA VAL A 22 -15.41 -16.48 2.53
C VAL A 22 -16.04 -15.10 2.65
N THR A 23 -16.93 -14.93 3.63
CA THR A 23 -17.52 -13.63 3.95
C THR A 23 -16.55 -12.83 4.80
N ILE A 24 -16.23 -11.61 4.38
CA ILE A 24 -15.41 -10.68 5.16
C ILE A 24 -16.35 -9.90 6.10
N PRO A 25 -16.18 -10.00 7.43
CA PRO A 25 -16.99 -9.25 8.40
C PRO A 25 -16.94 -7.73 8.16
N LYS A 26 -17.98 -7.02 8.58
CA LYS A 26 -18.08 -5.56 8.37
C LYS A 26 -16.89 -4.82 8.95
N ASP A 27 -16.48 -5.17 10.16
CA ASP A 27 -15.40 -4.47 10.87
C ASP A 27 -14.05 -4.67 10.18
N VAL A 28 -13.78 -5.89 9.69
CA VAL A 28 -12.58 -6.19 8.90
C VAL A 28 -12.57 -5.41 7.58
N ARG A 29 -13.72 -5.27 6.90
CA ARG A 29 -13.81 -4.43 5.68
C ARG A 29 -13.51 -2.98 5.96
N SER A 30 -14.01 -2.43 7.06
CA SER A 30 -13.74 -1.05 7.45
C SER A 30 -12.26 -0.80 7.73
N VAL A 31 -11.57 -1.73 8.40
CA VAL A 31 -10.12 -1.64 8.64
C VAL A 31 -9.31 -1.74 7.34
N LEU A 32 -9.73 -2.60 6.41
CA LEU A 32 -9.07 -2.75 5.11
C LEU A 32 -9.46 -1.67 4.08
N GLY A 33 -10.40 -0.78 4.42
CA GLY A 33 -10.93 0.22 3.50
C GLY A 33 -11.58 -0.40 2.25
N LEU A 34 -12.36 -1.47 2.44
CA LEU A 34 -13.05 -2.17 1.36
C LEU A 34 -14.52 -1.77 1.27
N ASP A 35 -14.93 -1.40 0.06
CA ASP A 35 -16.31 -1.10 -0.32
C ASP A 35 -16.80 -2.09 -1.40
N SER A 36 -18.07 -1.94 -1.80
CA SER A 36 -18.63 -2.72 -2.90
C SER A 36 -17.86 -2.44 -4.20
N GLY A 37 -17.28 -3.49 -4.79
CA GLY A 37 -16.45 -3.39 -5.99
C GLY A 37 -14.95 -3.22 -5.74
N SER A 38 -14.52 -3.07 -4.48
CA SER A 38 -13.10 -3.06 -4.11
C SER A 38 -12.44 -4.41 -4.43
N ARG A 39 -11.16 -4.35 -4.76
CA ARG A 39 -10.31 -5.53 -4.98
C ARG A 39 -9.40 -5.78 -3.79
N VAL A 40 -9.18 -7.06 -3.50
CA VAL A 40 -8.25 -7.52 -2.47
C VAL A 40 -7.12 -8.32 -3.10
N THR A 41 -5.91 -8.17 -2.56
CA THR A 41 -4.73 -8.94 -2.93
C THR A 41 -4.40 -9.89 -1.79
N PHE A 42 -4.14 -11.15 -2.13
CA PHE A 42 -3.66 -12.16 -1.19
C PHE A 42 -2.16 -12.34 -1.37
N ILE A 43 -1.42 -12.16 -0.28
CA ILE A 43 0.02 -12.37 -0.22
C ILE A 43 0.26 -13.64 0.56
N VAL A 44 0.88 -14.63 -0.07
CA VAL A 44 1.17 -15.94 0.53
C VAL A 44 2.67 -16.05 0.78
N GLU A 45 3.06 -16.07 2.05
CA GLU A 45 4.48 -16.09 2.44
C GLU A 45 4.66 -16.99 3.66
N LYS A 46 5.66 -17.88 3.60
CA LYS A 46 6.07 -18.73 4.73
C LYS A 46 4.92 -19.53 5.37
N GLY A 47 3.96 -19.97 4.56
CA GLY A 47 2.77 -20.71 5.01
C GLY A 47 1.69 -19.84 5.66
N SER A 48 1.86 -18.52 5.70
CA SER A 48 0.84 -17.55 6.11
C SER A 48 0.22 -16.86 4.91
N VAL A 49 -1.06 -16.49 5.03
CA VAL A 49 -1.77 -15.70 4.01
C VAL A 49 -2.18 -14.37 4.63
N ARG A 50 -1.77 -13.27 4.00
CA ARG A 50 -2.18 -11.90 4.35
C ARG A 50 -3.08 -11.35 3.26
N MET A 51 -4.14 -10.67 3.64
CA MET A 51 -5.05 -9.99 2.71
C MET A 51 -4.86 -8.48 2.85
N VAL A 52 -4.69 -7.80 1.72
CA VAL A 52 -4.50 -6.35 1.67
C VAL A 52 -5.40 -5.73 0.60
N ASN A 53 -5.71 -4.43 0.76
CA ASN A 53 -6.40 -3.67 -0.28
C ASN A 53 -5.49 -3.53 -1.51
N SER A 54 -5.97 -3.97 -2.68
CA SER A 54 -5.13 -4.00 -3.89
C SER A 54 -4.67 -2.62 -4.35
N ALA A 55 -5.51 -1.60 -4.20
CA ALA A 55 -5.18 -0.24 -4.63
C ALA A 55 -4.08 0.35 -3.73
N VAL A 56 -4.24 0.21 -2.43
CA VAL A 56 -3.24 0.67 -1.44
C VAL A 56 -1.93 -0.08 -1.65
N TYR A 57 -1.98 -1.39 -1.85
CA TYR A 57 -0.79 -2.20 -2.06
C TYR A 57 -0.04 -1.84 -3.35
N ALA A 58 -0.76 -1.61 -4.45
CA ALA A 58 -0.14 -1.19 -5.71
C ALA A 58 0.54 0.17 -5.56
N MET A 59 -0.13 1.13 -4.92
CA MET A 59 0.45 2.45 -4.66
C MET A 59 1.68 2.37 -3.75
N GLN A 60 1.65 1.52 -2.72
CA GLN A 60 2.78 1.33 -1.82
C GLN A 60 3.97 0.67 -2.53
N MET A 61 3.71 -0.30 -3.42
CA MET A 61 4.76 -0.90 -4.25
C MET A 61 5.38 0.13 -5.20
N LEU A 62 4.56 0.94 -5.89
CA LEU A 62 5.04 2.02 -6.75
C LEU A 62 5.85 3.06 -5.96
N GLN A 63 5.38 3.47 -4.78
CA GLN A 63 6.11 4.39 -3.92
C GLN A 63 7.43 3.81 -3.42
N ASN A 64 7.46 2.53 -3.03
CA ASN A 64 8.69 1.86 -2.61
C ASN A 64 9.69 1.74 -3.76
N GLU A 65 9.24 1.44 -4.98
CA GLU A 65 10.08 1.43 -6.18
C GLU A 65 10.65 2.83 -6.48
N MET A 66 9.82 3.87 -6.40
CA MET A 66 10.25 5.26 -6.59
C MET A 66 11.20 5.74 -5.48
N ALA A 67 10.97 5.36 -4.22
CA ALA A 67 11.86 5.68 -3.10
C ALA A 67 13.21 4.97 -3.26
N GLY A 68 13.20 3.69 -3.69
CA GLY A 68 14.42 2.95 -4.00
C GLY A 68 15.17 3.44 -5.24
N GLU A 69 14.50 4.18 -6.13
CA GLU A 69 15.12 4.89 -7.26
C GLU A 69 15.61 6.29 -6.85
N ALA A 70 14.90 6.99 -5.97
CA ALA A 70 15.29 8.29 -5.41
C ALA A 70 16.55 8.17 -4.52
N GLU A 71 16.67 7.10 -3.72
CA GLU A 71 17.89 6.78 -2.97
C GLU A 71 19.05 6.41 -3.91
N ARG A 72 18.78 5.71 -5.02
CA ARG A 72 19.80 5.36 -6.03
C ARG A 72 20.26 6.55 -6.87
N THR A 73 19.40 7.55 -7.05
CA THR A 73 19.69 8.76 -7.85
C THR A 73 20.15 9.94 -7.00
N GLY A 74 20.12 9.84 -5.67
CA GLY A 74 20.55 10.92 -4.76
C GLY A 74 19.61 12.13 -4.74
N LEU A 75 18.41 12.03 -5.35
CA LEU A 75 17.44 13.11 -5.48
C LEU A 75 16.40 13.07 -4.35
N ALA A 76 16.85 12.88 -3.11
CA ALA A 76 15.97 12.75 -1.95
C ALA A 76 15.45 14.11 -1.40
N SER A 77 15.87 15.24 -1.98
CA SER A 77 15.45 16.59 -1.56
C SER A 77 15.15 17.50 -2.75
N GLU A 78 14.26 18.48 -2.52
CA GLU A 78 13.95 19.54 -3.50
C GLU A 78 15.22 20.32 -3.92
N GLU A 79 16.23 20.39 -3.06
CA GLU A 79 17.53 20.99 -3.35
C GLU A 79 18.32 20.18 -4.39
N ALA A 80 18.35 18.85 -4.26
CA ALA A 80 19.02 17.97 -5.22
C ALA A 80 18.35 18.02 -6.61
N VAL A 81 17.02 18.15 -6.66
CA VAL A 81 16.27 18.36 -7.90
C VAL A 81 16.63 19.71 -8.55
N ASN A 82 16.74 20.77 -7.74
CA ASN A 82 17.12 22.09 -8.24
C ASN A 82 18.55 22.14 -8.77
N ASP A 83 19.48 21.40 -8.17
CA ASP A 83 20.87 21.36 -8.63
C ASP A 83 21.03 20.56 -9.93
N LEU A 84 20.31 19.44 -10.09
CA LEU A 84 20.26 18.72 -11.37
C LEU A 84 19.69 19.59 -12.51
N VAL A 85 18.65 20.37 -12.23
CA VAL A 85 18.04 21.27 -13.23
C VAL A 85 19.00 22.40 -13.63
N LYS A 86 19.84 22.89 -12.71
CA LYS A 86 20.88 23.88 -13.03
C LYS A 86 21.99 23.26 -13.88
N GLU A 87 22.42 22.06 -13.57
CA GLU A 87 23.48 21.35 -14.31
C GLU A 87 23.07 21.10 -15.76
N VAL A 88 21.87 20.55 -15.99
CA VAL A 88 21.32 20.31 -17.34
C VAL A 88 21.15 21.62 -18.14
N ARG A 89 20.82 22.74 -17.48
CA ARG A 89 20.74 24.05 -18.15
C ARG A 89 22.10 24.64 -18.49
N SER A 90 23.16 24.28 -17.76
CA SER A 90 24.52 24.72 -18.05
C SER A 90 25.22 23.90 -19.14
N GLU A 91 24.85 22.64 -19.34
CA GLU A 91 25.35 21.81 -20.46
C GLU A 91 24.72 22.18 -21.82
N GLY A 92 23.71 23.04 -21.83
CA GLY A 92 23.03 23.55 -23.02
C GLY A 92 23.61 24.84 -23.61
N GLU A 93 24.73 25.35 -23.07
CA GLU A 93 25.50 26.48 -23.63
C GLU A 93 26.81 26.03 -24.28
#